data_AF-A0A8H6K1W5-F1
#
_entry.id   AF-A0A8H6K1W5-F1
#
_cell.length_a   1.000
_cell.length_b   1.000
_cell.length_c   1.000
_cell.angle_alpha   90.00
_cell.angle_beta   90.00
_cell.angle_gamma   90.00
#
_symmetry.space_group_name_H-M   'P 1'
#
loop_
_entity.id
_entity.type
_entity.pdbx_description
1 polymer ?
#
loop_
_entity_poly.entity_id
_entity_poly.type
_entity_poly.pdbx_seq_one_letter_code
_entity_poly.pdbx_strand_id
1 'polypeptide(L)'
;MSSNSRDEAWKTEPPYLPPDEAQPEGKPFEKVLRGACHCGQVSYWLRRDSPLASKFCHCRDCQAMHGAAFQWAAIVHKHDIAFSKGVDGLQFYKPSEKIDAHDLPCKVSCGYCGSRIMDEGRNMILLFPGLLDFDEEEKRKKFNVQMHIFYSQRVVDFPDGRPKWSGLDEKSDLMEEEMEKVHHKRKKAKHDFGSETESSS
;
A
#
# COMPACT_ATOMS: atom_id res chain seq x y z
N MET A 1 -16.81 -19.30 9.24
CA MET A 1 -16.51 -18.26 8.24
C MET A 1 -17.68 -18.25 7.28
N SER A 2 -18.68 -17.40 7.50
CA SER A 2 -19.78 -17.24 6.54
C SER A 2 -19.25 -16.42 5.36
N SER A 3 -19.52 -16.88 4.13
CA SER A 3 -19.29 -16.07 2.94
C SER A 3 -20.11 -14.78 3.08
N ASN A 4 -19.44 -13.63 3.02
CA ASN A 4 -20.06 -12.30 3.10
C ASN A 4 -20.47 -11.78 1.70
N SER A 5 -20.56 -12.65 0.69
CA SER A 5 -21.12 -12.31 -0.61
C SER A 5 -22.29 -13.22 -0.94
N ARG A 6 -23.46 -12.65 -1.27
CA ARG A 6 -24.61 -13.40 -1.77
C ARG A 6 -24.43 -13.87 -3.22
N ASP A 7 -23.45 -13.30 -3.90
CA ASP A 7 -23.09 -13.58 -5.29
C ASP A 7 -21.58 -13.86 -5.36
N GLU A 8 -21.19 -15.04 -5.85
CA GLU A 8 -19.80 -15.47 -5.94
C GLU A 8 -19.19 -15.14 -7.33
N ALA A 9 -19.93 -14.45 -8.21
CA ALA A 9 -19.49 -14.10 -9.57
C ALA A 9 -18.17 -13.31 -9.60
N TRP A 10 -17.89 -12.52 -8.57
CA TRP A 10 -16.64 -11.76 -8.46
C TRP A 10 -15.39 -12.65 -8.47
N LYS A 11 -15.47 -13.90 -8.00
CA LYS A 11 -14.31 -14.82 -7.98
C LYS A 11 -13.78 -15.13 -9.37
N THR A 12 -14.63 -15.03 -10.39
CA THR A 12 -14.28 -15.29 -11.79
C THR A 12 -13.90 -14.03 -12.56
N GLU A 13 -13.77 -12.89 -11.88
CA GLU A 13 -13.39 -11.62 -12.49
C GLU A 13 -12.05 -11.15 -11.94
N PRO A 14 -11.26 -10.38 -12.72
CA PRO A 14 -10.14 -9.63 -12.18
C PRO A 14 -10.58 -8.80 -10.96
N PRO A 15 -9.73 -8.64 -9.94
CA PRO A 15 -8.37 -9.18 -9.80
C PRO A 15 -8.29 -10.64 -9.32
N TYR A 16 -9.41 -11.34 -9.15
CA TYR A 16 -9.51 -12.63 -8.42
C TYR A 16 -9.16 -13.86 -9.26
N LEU A 17 -8.99 -13.70 -10.57
CA LEU A 17 -8.54 -14.77 -11.45
C LEU A 17 -7.12 -15.25 -11.09
N PRO A 18 -6.86 -16.57 -11.11
CA PRO A 18 -5.52 -17.11 -10.99
C PRO A 18 -4.59 -16.63 -12.10
N PRO A 19 -3.29 -16.45 -11.82
CA PRO A 19 -2.33 -16.00 -12.83
C PRO A 19 -2.08 -17.04 -13.94
N ASP A 20 -2.39 -18.31 -13.67
CA ASP A 20 -2.18 -19.42 -14.61
C ASP A 20 -3.40 -19.69 -15.51
N GLU A 21 -4.53 -19.01 -15.26
CA GLU A 21 -5.73 -19.08 -16.11
C GLU A 21 -5.66 -18.09 -17.27
N ALA A 22 -6.31 -18.45 -18.39
CA ALA A 22 -6.38 -17.61 -19.58
C ALA A 22 -7.09 -16.29 -19.26
N GLN A 23 -6.34 -15.19 -19.30
CA GLN A 23 -6.86 -13.85 -19.08
C GLN A 23 -7.72 -13.43 -20.30
N PRO A 24 -8.64 -12.44 -20.16
CA PRO A 24 -9.61 -12.07 -21.21
C PRO A 24 -9.02 -11.77 -22.60
N GLU A 25 -7.72 -11.49 -22.71
CA GLU A 25 -7.00 -11.20 -23.96
C GLU A 25 -6.11 -12.35 -24.47
N GLY A 26 -6.17 -13.54 -23.86
CA GLY A 26 -5.41 -14.72 -24.29
C GLY A 26 -3.89 -14.64 -24.04
N LYS A 27 -3.40 -13.61 -23.33
CA LYS A 27 -2.00 -13.48 -22.92
C LYS A 27 -1.77 -14.02 -21.50
N PRO A 28 -0.66 -14.73 -21.24
CA PRO A 28 -0.32 -15.20 -19.91
C PRO A 28 -0.14 -14.03 -18.94
N PHE A 29 -0.47 -14.23 -17.66
CA PHE A 29 -0.21 -13.24 -16.64
C PHE A 29 1.28 -13.22 -16.27
N GLU A 30 1.96 -12.13 -16.57
CA GLU A 30 3.36 -11.94 -16.17
C GLU A 30 3.45 -11.71 -14.66
N LYS A 31 4.25 -12.52 -13.95
CA LYS A 31 4.40 -12.46 -12.49
C LYS A 31 5.57 -11.58 -12.11
N VAL A 32 5.36 -10.26 -12.04
CA VAL A 32 6.44 -9.27 -11.85
C VAL A 32 6.75 -9.01 -10.38
N LEU A 33 5.72 -8.79 -9.56
CA LEU A 33 5.91 -8.48 -8.14
C LEU A 33 4.89 -9.24 -7.29
N ARG A 34 5.36 -9.91 -6.25
CA ARG A 34 4.51 -10.71 -5.37
C ARG A 34 4.01 -9.89 -4.20
N GLY A 35 2.78 -10.11 -3.77
CA GLY A 35 2.27 -9.67 -2.48
C GLY A 35 1.61 -10.81 -1.71
N ALA A 36 1.64 -10.70 -0.38
CA ALA A 36 0.98 -11.67 0.50
C ALA A 36 0.50 -11.00 1.79
N CYS A 37 -0.59 -11.51 2.36
CA CYS A 37 -0.97 -11.13 3.72
C CYS A 37 0.06 -11.65 4.74
N HIS A 38 0.01 -11.12 5.97
CA HIS A 38 0.98 -11.47 7.02
C HIS A 38 1.04 -12.98 7.31
N CYS A 39 -0.10 -13.67 7.30
CA CYS A 39 -0.13 -15.13 7.54
C CYS A 39 0.16 -15.99 6.30
N GLY A 40 0.34 -15.39 5.10
CA GLY A 40 0.63 -16.11 3.86
C GLY A 40 -0.50 -17.00 3.32
N GLN A 41 -1.71 -16.92 3.91
CA GLN A 41 -2.87 -17.66 3.41
C GLN A 41 -3.43 -17.06 2.13
N VAL A 42 -3.24 -15.74 1.94
CA VAL A 42 -3.62 -15.01 0.73
C VAL A 42 -2.35 -14.50 0.05
N SER A 43 -2.19 -14.77 -1.24
CA SER A 43 -1.10 -14.21 -2.05
C SER A 43 -1.54 -13.90 -3.47
N TYR A 44 -0.94 -12.87 -4.04
CA TYR A 44 -1.28 -12.34 -5.36
C TYR A 44 -0.01 -11.87 -6.09
N TRP A 45 -0.16 -11.68 -7.40
CA TRP A 45 0.89 -11.17 -8.28
C TRP A 45 0.42 -9.90 -8.95
N LEU A 46 1.37 -8.98 -9.16
CA LEU A 46 1.21 -7.83 -10.04
C LEU A 46 1.87 -8.14 -11.38
N ARG A 47 1.24 -7.68 -12.46
CA ARG A 47 1.76 -7.73 -13.83
C ARG A 47 2.80 -6.64 -14.13
N ARG A 48 2.93 -5.66 -13.24
CA ARG A 48 3.76 -4.47 -13.43
C ARG A 48 4.58 -4.17 -12.19
N ASP A 49 5.70 -3.50 -12.42
CA ASP A 49 6.65 -3.08 -11.40
C ASP A 49 6.47 -1.63 -10.93
N SER A 50 5.43 -0.94 -11.43
CA SER A 50 5.15 0.47 -11.13
C SER A 50 3.64 0.72 -11.12
N PRO A 51 3.11 1.46 -10.12
CA PRO A 51 1.72 1.86 -10.09
C PRO A 51 1.45 3.07 -10.99
N LEU A 52 0.18 3.31 -11.32
CA LEU A 52 -0.23 4.52 -12.02
C LEU A 52 -0.10 5.76 -11.13
N ALA A 53 -0.35 5.60 -9.84
CA ALA A 53 -0.10 6.63 -8.84
C ALA A 53 0.16 6.00 -7.47
N SER A 54 0.88 6.70 -6.59
CA SER A 54 1.14 6.31 -5.20
C SER A 54 0.83 7.47 -4.27
N LYS A 55 -0.10 7.29 -3.34
CA LYS A 55 -0.68 8.36 -2.51
C LYS A 55 -0.75 7.98 -1.05
N PHE A 56 -0.55 8.96 -0.17
CA PHE A 56 -0.97 8.86 1.23
C PHE A 56 -2.30 9.56 1.42
N CYS A 57 -3.32 8.82 1.86
CA CYS A 57 -4.63 9.37 2.19
C CYS A 57 -4.76 9.59 3.70
N HIS A 58 -5.05 10.83 4.07
CA HIS A 58 -5.13 11.26 5.47
C HIS A 58 -6.57 11.41 5.96
N CYS A 59 -7.58 10.96 5.22
CA CYS A 59 -8.97 11.10 5.67
C CYS A 59 -9.24 10.25 6.93
N ARG A 60 -10.24 10.67 7.73
CA ARG A 60 -10.56 10.01 9.00
C ARG A 60 -10.88 8.51 8.84
N ASP A 61 -11.59 8.14 7.79
CA ASP A 61 -11.94 6.74 7.51
C ASP A 61 -10.69 5.90 7.23
N CYS A 62 -9.76 6.43 6.44
CA CYS A 62 -8.49 5.76 6.14
C CYS A 62 -7.66 5.55 7.41
N GLN A 63 -7.56 6.57 8.26
CA GLN A 63 -6.87 6.49 9.55
C GLN A 63 -7.50 5.44 10.46
N ALA A 64 -8.82 5.52 10.67
CA ALA A 64 -9.55 4.65 11.59
C ALA A 64 -9.52 3.19 11.14
N MET A 65 -9.68 2.94 9.84
CA MET A 65 -9.54 1.59 9.31
C MET A 65 -8.11 1.10 9.49
N HIS A 66 -7.10 1.80 9.00
CA HIS A 66 -5.73 1.28 9.02
C HIS A 66 -5.09 1.27 10.41
N GLY A 67 -5.67 1.97 11.39
CA GLY A 67 -5.04 2.17 12.70
C GLY A 67 -3.72 2.93 12.56
N ALA A 68 -3.62 3.81 11.57
CA ALA A 68 -2.39 4.47 11.16
C ALA A 68 -2.65 5.96 10.85
N ALA A 69 -1.59 6.76 10.76
CA ALA A 69 -1.70 8.19 10.43
C ALA A 69 -2.27 8.44 9.02
N PHE A 70 -2.14 7.46 8.13
CA PHE A 70 -2.63 7.52 6.75
C PHE A 70 -2.81 6.11 6.16
N GLN A 71 -3.51 6.02 5.03
CA GLN A 71 -3.51 4.86 4.13
C GLN A 71 -2.50 5.10 3.01
N TRP A 72 -1.55 4.18 2.80
CA TRP A 72 -0.69 4.18 1.63
C TRP A 72 -1.31 3.35 0.51
N ALA A 73 -1.71 4.02 -0.58
CA ALA A 73 -2.36 3.39 -1.72
C ALA A 73 -1.55 3.55 -3.00
N ALA A 74 -1.26 2.43 -3.66
CA ALA A 74 -0.76 2.36 -5.02
C ALA A 74 -1.90 1.99 -5.98
N ILE A 75 -2.17 2.84 -6.96
CA ILE A 75 -3.27 2.68 -7.91
C ILE A 75 -2.81 1.82 -9.09
N VAL A 76 -3.53 0.72 -9.36
CA VAL A 76 -3.32 -0.14 -10.54
C VAL A 76 -4.66 -0.57 -11.14
N HIS A 77 -4.66 -1.06 -12.38
CA HIS A 77 -5.87 -1.63 -12.98
C HIS A 77 -6.20 -2.97 -12.32
N LYS A 78 -7.49 -3.36 -12.28
CA LYS A 78 -7.89 -4.68 -11.77
C LYS A 78 -7.20 -5.83 -12.51
N HIS A 79 -7.01 -5.68 -13.82
CA HIS A 79 -6.34 -6.65 -14.70
C HIS A 79 -4.83 -6.80 -14.45
N ASP A 80 -4.23 -5.86 -13.71
CA ASP A 80 -2.81 -5.92 -13.35
C ASP A 80 -2.55 -6.75 -12.10
N ILE A 81 -3.60 -7.34 -11.48
CA ILE A 81 -3.49 -8.20 -10.29
C ILE A 81 -4.14 -9.55 -10.57
N ALA A 82 -3.49 -10.61 -10.08
CA ALA A 82 -4.03 -11.97 -10.06
C ALA A 82 -3.81 -12.62 -8.70
N PHE A 83 -4.88 -13.10 -8.06
CA PHE A 83 -4.76 -13.86 -6.82
C PHE A 83 -4.29 -15.29 -7.13
N SER A 84 -3.13 -15.65 -6.58
CA SER A 84 -2.56 -16.99 -6.73
C SER A 84 -3.07 -17.98 -5.68
N LYS A 85 -3.58 -17.48 -4.54
CA LYS A 85 -4.00 -18.30 -3.40
C LYS A 85 -4.93 -17.50 -2.49
N GLY A 86 -5.93 -18.18 -1.91
CA GLY A 86 -6.67 -17.68 -0.75
C GLY A 86 -7.85 -16.76 -1.04
N VAL A 87 -8.39 -16.79 -2.27
CA VAL A 87 -9.56 -15.99 -2.68
C VAL A 87 -10.76 -16.26 -1.75
N ASP A 88 -11.01 -17.52 -1.38
CA ASP A 88 -12.10 -17.89 -0.46
C ASP A 88 -11.95 -17.34 0.97
N GLY A 89 -10.72 -16.94 1.34
CA GLY A 89 -10.40 -16.37 2.64
C GLY A 89 -10.43 -14.85 2.67
N LEU A 90 -10.90 -14.20 1.60
CA LEU A 90 -11.02 -12.75 1.55
C LEU A 90 -12.28 -12.28 2.30
N GLN A 91 -12.15 -11.11 2.91
CA GLN A 91 -13.24 -10.38 3.55
C GLN A 91 -13.44 -9.04 2.88
N PHE A 92 -14.71 -8.67 2.73
CA PHE A 92 -15.16 -7.45 2.07
C PHE A 92 -15.92 -6.56 3.04
N TYR A 93 -15.69 -5.26 2.95
CA TYR A 93 -16.38 -4.26 3.75
C TYR A 93 -16.68 -3.01 2.92
N LYS A 94 -17.93 -2.54 2.94
CA LYS A 94 -18.37 -1.31 2.26
C LYS A 94 -18.47 -0.17 3.28
N PRO A 95 -17.50 0.76 3.33
CA PRO A 95 -17.46 1.78 4.38
C PRO A 95 -18.65 2.73 4.39
N SER A 96 -19.20 3.06 3.21
CA SER A 96 -20.33 4.00 3.10
C SER A 96 -21.61 3.50 3.78
N GLU A 97 -21.79 2.19 3.86
CA GLU A 97 -22.97 1.54 4.44
C GLU A 97 -22.64 0.79 5.74
N LYS A 98 -21.35 0.66 6.07
CA LYS A 98 -20.83 -0.07 7.23
C LYS A 98 -21.29 -1.52 7.29
N ILE A 99 -21.36 -2.16 6.13
CA ILE A 99 -21.76 -3.56 5.99
C ILE A 99 -20.61 -4.40 5.44
N ASP A 100 -20.63 -5.70 5.77
CA ASP A 100 -19.76 -6.68 5.17
C ASP A 100 -20.39 -7.15 3.85
N ALA A 101 -19.91 -6.60 2.74
CA ALA A 101 -20.41 -6.93 1.41
C ALA A 101 -19.35 -6.66 0.34
N HIS A 102 -19.30 -7.51 -0.68
CA HIS A 102 -18.61 -7.22 -1.94
C HIS A 102 -19.52 -6.34 -2.81
N ASP A 103 -19.58 -5.06 -2.48
CA ASP A 103 -20.33 -4.05 -3.24
C ASP A 103 -19.44 -2.82 -3.44
N LEU A 104 -19.11 -2.55 -4.71
CA LEU A 104 -18.03 -1.65 -5.08
C LEU A 104 -18.44 -0.16 -4.97
N PRO A 105 -17.56 0.72 -4.45
CA PRO A 105 -16.21 0.41 -3.97
C PRO A 105 -16.22 -0.24 -2.57
N CYS A 106 -15.38 -1.26 -2.38
CA CYS A 106 -15.26 -1.98 -1.11
C CYS A 106 -13.79 -2.15 -0.68
N LYS A 107 -13.59 -2.51 0.58
CA LYS A 107 -12.29 -2.82 1.19
C LYS A 107 -12.08 -4.32 1.16
N VAL A 108 -10.87 -4.76 0.83
CA VAL A 108 -10.52 -6.18 0.75
C VAL A 108 -9.41 -6.49 1.76
N SER A 109 -9.63 -7.52 2.58
CA SER A 109 -8.67 -7.95 3.61
C SER A 109 -8.60 -9.46 3.74
N CYS A 110 -7.55 -9.95 4.38
CA CYS A 110 -7.42 -11.37 4.71
C CYS A 110 -8.26 -11.70 5.94
N GLY A 111 -9.25 -12.60 5.80
CA GLY A 111 -10.13 -13.02 6.88
C GLY A 111 -9.48 -13.87 7.98
N TYR A 112 -8.21 -14.25 7.80
CA TYR A 112 -7.47 -15.02 8.80
C TYR A 112 -6.62 -14.16 9.74
N CYS A 113 -5.95 -13.13 9.20
CA CYS A 113 -5.01 -12.30 9.98
C CYS A 113 -5.36 -10.82 9.99
N GLY A 114 -6.40 -10.39 9.26
CA GLY A 114 -6.83 -9.00 9.19
C GLY A 114 -5.92 -8.09 8.35
N SER A 115 -4.87 -8.61 7.69
CA SER A 115 -4.06 -7.79 6.78
C SER A 115 -4.95 -7.18 5.71
N ARG A 116 -4.95 -5.86 5.66
CA ARG A 116 -5.62 -5.09 4.61
C ARG A 116 -4.83 -5.25 3.31
N ILE A 117 -5.50 -5.57 2.21
CA ILE A 117 -4.86 -5.88 0.94
C ILE A 117 -5.02 -4.72 -0.05
N MET A 118 -6.26 -4.28 -0.27
CA MET A 118 -6.57 -3.23 -1.25
C MET A 118 -7.95 -2.63 -1.00
N ASP A 119 -8.21 -1.47 -1.62
CA ASP A 119 -9.57 -1.03 -1.93
C ASP A 119 -9.90 -1.41 -3.37
N GLU A 120 -11.04 -2.04 -3.59
CA GLU A 120 -11.53 -2.38 -4.92
C GLU A 120 -12.51 -1.33 -5.41
N GLY A 121 -12.19 -0.67 -6.52
CA GLY A 121 -13.11 0.15 -7.30
C GLY A 121 -13.63 -0.61 -8.53
N ARG A 122 -14.35 0.09 -9.42
CA ARG A 122 -14.98 -0.56 -10.60
C ARG A 122 -13.95 -1.09 -11.61
N ASN A 123 -12.93 -0.29 -11.93
CA ASN A 123 -11.90 -0.62 -12.94
C ASN A 123 -10.49 -0.69 -12.35
N MET A 124 -10.32 -0.11 -11.16
CA MET A 124 -9.04 0.16 -10.52
C MET A 124 -9.07 -0.40 -9.10
N ILE A 125 -7.90 -0.70 -8.58
CA ILE A 125 -7.71 -0.95 -7.16
C ILE A 125 -6.72 0.05 -6.57
N LEU A 126 -6.84 0.27 -5.26
CA LEU A 126 -5.85 0.94 -4.44
C LEU A 126 -5.17 -0.14 -3.60
N LEU A 127 -4.07 -0.68 -4.12
CA LEU A 127 -3.28 -1.70 -3.45
C LEU A 127 -2.49 -1.09 -2.29
N PHE A 128 -2.30 -1.84 -1.19
CA PHE A 128 -1.46 -1.42 -0.08
C PHE A 128 -0.02 -1.97 -0.22
N PRO A 129 0.98 -1.15 -0.56
CA PRO A 129 2.30 -1.64 -0.93
C PRO A 129 3.09 -2.29 0.21
N GLY A 130 2.67 -2.10 1.47
CA GLY A 130 3.32 -2.73 2.62
C GLY A 130 3.24 -4.27 2.64
N LEU A 131 2.41 -4.87 1.77
CA LEU A 131 2.32 -6.33 1.60
C LEU A 131 3.13 -6.86 0.42
N LEU A 132 3.81 -5.99 -0.34
CA LEU A 132 4.62 -6.37 -1.50
C LEU A 132 6.02 -6.81 -1.08
N ASP A 133 6.52 -7.83 -1.76
CA ASP A 133 7.87 -8.35 -1.61
C ASP A 133 8.80 -7.68 -2.62
N PHE A 134 9.47 -6.60 -2.20
CA PHE A 134 10.43 -5.89 -3.02
C PHE A 134 11.80 -6.57 -2.96
N ASP A 135 12.06 -7.43 -3.95
CA ASP A 135 13.36 -8.09 -4.17
C ASP A 135 14.48 -7.10 -4.58
N GLU A 136 14.11 -5.98 -5.20
CA GLU A 136 15.02 -4.95 -5.70
C GLU A 136 14.64 -3.56 -5.18
N GLU A 137 15.65 -2.78 -4.78
CA GLU A 137 15.42 -1.42 -4.28
C GLU A 137 14.80 -0.50 -5.35
N GLU A 138 15.16 -0.67 -6.62
CA GLU A 138 14.60 0.12 -7.71
C GLU A 138 13.10 -0.14 -7.90
N LYS A 139 12.62 -1.37 -7.72
CA LYS A 139 11.18 -1.67 -7.71
C LYS A 139 10.50 -0.99 -6.52
N ARG A 140 11.10 -1.06 -5.32
CA ARG A 140 10.58 -0.34 -4.14
C ARG A 140 10.43 1.16 -4.41
N LYS A 141 11.43 1.80 -5.03
CA LYS A 141 11.43 3.24 -5.33
C LYS A 141 10.31 3.64 -6.30
N LYS A 142 9.92 2.77 -7.24
CA LYS A 142 8.78 3.01 -8.16
C LYS A 142 7.45 3.17 -7.43
N PHE A 143 7.32 2.62 -6.21
CA PHE A 143 6.11 2.75 -5.39
C PHE A 143 6.16 3.92 -4.41
N ASN A 144 7.26 4.69 -4.34
CA ASN A 144 7.37 5.85 -3.45
C ASN A 144 6.15 6.76 -3.57
N VAL A 145 5.68 7.28 -2.43
CA VAL A 145 4.57 8.23 -2.41
C VAL A 145 4.88 9.45 -3.27
N GLN A 146 3.91 9.83 -4.09
CA GLN A 146 4.02 10.97 -5.00
C GLN A 146 3.34 12.21 -4.43
N MET A 147 2.31 12.04 -3.58
CA MET A 147 1.53 13.12 -3.00
C MET A 147 0.70 12.66 -1.80
N HIS A 148 0.18 13.62 -1.05
CA HIS A 148 -0.74 13.41 0.06
C HIS A 148 -2.10 14.01 -0.30
N ILE A 149 -3.17 13.28 -0.03
CA ILE A 149 -4.56 13.74 -0.20
C ILE A 149 -5.27 13.76 1.15
N PHE A 150 -6.27 14.64 1.27
CA PHE A 150 -6.98 14.91 2.52
C PHE A 150 -6.07 15.35 3.68
N TYR A 151 -4.96 16.02 3.37
CA TYR A 151 -3.91 16.35 4.33
C TYR A 151 -4.35 17.37 5.40
N SER A 152 -5.46 18.06 5.17
CA SER A 152 -6.15 18.88 6.18
C SER A 152 -6.60 18.07 7.41
N GLN A 153 -6.78 16.76 7.26
CA GLN A 153 -7.23 15.84 8.32
C GLN A 153 -6.09 15.04 8.97
N ARG A 154 -4.83 15.31 8.58
CA ARG A 154 -3.66 14.60 9.10
C ARG A 154 -3.60 14.68 10.63
N VAL A 155 -3.04 13.64 11.24
CA VAL A 155 -2.79 13.56 12.69
C VAL A 155 -1.32 13.80 13.06
N VAL A 156 -0.44 13.82 12.07
CA VAL A 156 1.00 14.09 12.17
C VAL A 156 1.42 14.84 10.91
N ASP A 157 2.36 15.79 11.03
CA ASP A 157 2.98 16.47 9.90
C ASP A 157 4.04 15.59 9.23
N PHE A 158 4.04 15.59 7.88
CA PHE A 158 4.96 14.86 7.02
C PHE A 158 5.74 15.84 6.14
N PRO A 159 6.89 16.37 6.62
CA PRO A 159 7.75 17.30 5.87
C PRO A 159 8.64 16.54 4.87
N ASP A 160 8.04 15.96 3.84
CA ASP A 160 8.71 15.05 2.90
C ASP A 160 8.91 15.63 1.48
N GLY A 161 8.57 16.91 1.28
CA GLY A 161 8.73 17.59 -0.01
C GLY A 161 7.73 17.16 -1.07
N ARG A 162 6.73 16.34 -0.74
CA ARG A 162 5.67 15.91 -1.67
C ARG A 162 4.47 16.86 -1.64
N PRO A 163 3.78 17.09 -2.77
CA PRO A 163 2.55 17.88 -2.78
C PRO A 163 1.53 17.40 -1.75
N LYS A 164 0.95 18.35 -1.00
CA LYS A 164 -0.05 18.11 0.02
C LYS A 164 -1.37 18.75 -0.40
N TRP A 165 -2.40 17.96 -0.69
CA TRP A 165 -3.72 18.44 -1.09
C TRP A 165 -4.68 18.43 0.11
N SER A 166 -5.46 19.50 0.27
CA SER A 166 -6.42 19.62 1.39
C SER A 166 -7.56 18.59 1.31
N GLY A 167 -7.88 18.13 0.09
CA GLY A 167 -8.82 17.05 -0.24
C GLY A 167 -8.25 16.14 -1.33
N LEU A 168 -9.01 15.89 -2.39
CA LEU A 168 -8.55 15.11 -3.55
C LEU A 168 -7.53 15.90 -4.37
N ASP A 169 -6.54 15.20 -4.93
CA ASP A 169 -5.57 15.79 -5.84
C ASP A 169 -6.26 16.39 -7.07
N GLU A 170 -5.75 17.55 -7.52
CA GLU A 170 -6.26 18.34 -8.65
C GLU A 170 -7.70 18.85 -8.50
N LYS A 171 -8.35 18.60 -7.35
CA LYS A 171 -9.75 18.98 -7.07
C LYS A 171 -9.89 19.75 -5.76
N SER A 172 -8.79 20.10 -5.12
CA SER A 172 -8.74 20.81 -3.85
C SER A 172 -7.50 21.71 -3.81
N ASP A 173 -7.32 22.44 -2.72
CA ASP A 173 -6.20 23.36 -2.59
C ASP A 173 -4.89 22.63 -2.28
N LEU A 174 -3.81 23.06 -2.93
CA LEU A 174 -2.44 22.70 -2.55
C LEU A 174 -2.07 23.46 -1.26
N MET A 175 -1.64 22.71 -0.24
CA MET A 175 -1.21 23.24 1.05
C MET A 175 0.29 23.51 1.03
N GLU A 176 0.70 24.62 1.63
CA GLU A 176 2.10 24.95 1.83
C GLU A 176 2.73 24.02 2.88
N GLU A 177 4.00 23.65 2.67
CA GLU A 177 4.77 22.81 3.59
C GLU A 177 5.86 23.65 4.24
N GLU A 178 5.78 23.83 5.54
CA GLU A 178 6.85 24.45 6.32
C GLU A 178 7.96 23.41 6.58
N MET A 179 9.04 23.45 5.79
CA MET A 179 10.20 22.61 6.03
C MET A 179 11.07 23.21 7.15
N GLU A 180 11.02 22.65 8.36
CA GLU A 180 11.98 23.00 9.41
C GLU A 180 13.39 22.57 9.00
N LYS A 181 14.33 23.53 8.94
CA LYS A 181 15.74 23.27 8.62
C LYS A 181 16.43 22.52 9.77
N VAL A 182 16.37 21.19 9.77
CA VAL A 182 17.07 20.35 10.76
C VAL A 182 18.59 20.44 10.57
N HIS A 183 19.23 21.34 11.31
CA HIS A 183 20.69 21.46 11.36
C HIS A 183 21.28 20.26 12.13
N HIS A 184 21.69 19.23 11.39
CA HIS A 184 22.43 18.11 11.97
C HIS A 184 23.83 18.59 12.40
N LYS A 185 23.99 19.00 13.67
CA LYS A 185 25.30 19.17 14.30
C LYS A 185 25.94 17.78 14.43
N ARG A 186 26.73 17.39 13.44
CA ARG A 186 27.66 16.25 13.55
C ARG A 186 28.65 16.53 14.69
N LYS A 187 28.43 15.95 15.87
CA LYS A 187 29.48 15.84 16.89
C LYS A 187 30.48 14.78 16.41
N LYS A 188 31.66 15.21 15.95
CA LYS A 188 32.82 14.32 15.77
C LYS A 188 33.26 13.85 17.16
N ALA A 189 33.02 12.58 17.49
CA ALA A 189 33.73 11.93 18.58
C ALA A 189 35.19 11.75 18.14
N LYS A 190 36.13 12.44 18.80
CA LYS A 190 37.56 12.10 18.71
C LYS A 190 37.75 10.85 19.57
N HIS A 191 38.02 9.73 18.92
CA HIS A 191 38.56 8.56 19.60
C HIS A 191 40.05 8.83 19.83
N ASP A 192 40.41 9.09 21.08
CA ASP A 192 41.81 9.19 21.50
C ASP A 192 42.29 7.75 21.73
N PHE A 193 43.15 7.25 20.83
CA PHE A 193 43.84 5.98 21.00
C PHE A 193 45.27 6.33 21.43
N GLY A 194 45.46 6.48 22.74
CA GLY A 194 46.79 6.65 23.33
C GLY A 194 47.57 5.35 23.21
N SER A 195 48.55 5.34 22.30
CA SER A 195 49.64 4.38 22.27
C SER A 195 50.76 4.88 23.16
N GLU A 196 51.08 4.17 24.24
CA GLU A 196 52.42 4.23 24.83
C GLU A 196 52.92 2.82 25.10
N THR A 197 53.84 2.39 24.25
CA THR A 197 54.79 1.32 24.47
C THR A 197 56.07 1.89 25.09
N GLU A 198 56.68 1.07 25.96
CA GLU A 198 58.12 0.98 26.28
C GLU A 198 58.77 1.85 27.39
N SER A 199 59.02 1.15 28.52
CA SER A 199 60.36 0.76 29.02
C SER A 199 61.00 1.51 30.20
N SER A 200 61.60 0.67 31.06
CA SER A 200 62.72 0.89 31.97
C SER A 200 62.49 1.60 33.32
N SER A 201 62.40 0.80 34.38
CA SER A 201 63.42 0.69 35.45
C SER A 201 63.13 -0.52 36.34
#